data_AF-R6WL35-F1
#
_entry.id   AF-R6WL35-F1
#
_cell.length_a   1.000
_cell.length_b   1.000
_cell.length_c   1.000
_cell.angle_alpha   90.00
_cell.angle_beta   90.00
_cell.angle_gamma   90.00
#
_symmetry.space_group_name_H-M   'P 1'
#
loop_
_entity.id
_entity.type
_entity.pdbx_description
1 polymer ?
#
loop_
_entity_poly.entity_id
_entity_poly.type
_entity_poly.pdbx_seq_one_letter_code
_entity_poly.pdbx_strand_id
1 'polypeptide(L)'
;MSSYVTLSTNQALTNKTYNGFTLAAACAKGVSNIVAVSDANLITSGAVASELAKYAKTSDISTVYRAKGSVETYADLPRNPTVGDVYNVKAADATHNVNAGDNVVWSSDEVWDNLSGIVDTSSFATKDEVKNAVSITIVSEADIRAMFA
;
A
#
# COMPACT_ATOMS: atom_id res chain seq x y z
N MET A 1 40.00 52.20 22.85
CA MET A 1 39.50 52.43 21.49
C MET A 1 39.51 51.11 20.76
N SER A 2 38.36 50.50 20.48
CA SER A 2 38.31 49.25 19.70
C SER A 2 38.50 49.59 18.22
N SER A 3 39.59 49.09 17.64
CA SER A 3 39.90 49.24 16.22
C SER A 3 39.20 48.13 15.44
N TYR A 4 38.28 48.50 14.55
CA TYR A 4 37.68 47.57 13.58
C TYR A 4 38.44 47.67 12.25
N VAL A 5 38.81 46.52 11.69
CA VAL A 5 39.39 46.44 10.35
C VAL A 5 38.27 46.36 9.33
N THR A 6 38.12 47.38 8.48
CA THR A 6 37.23 47.34 7.32
C THR A 6 37.94 46.64 6.16
N LEU A 7 37.33 45.56 5.66
CA LEU A 7 37.79 44.89 4.44
C LEU A 7 37.10 45.55 3.24
N SER A 8 37.86 46.32 2.46
CA SER A 8 37.41 46.79 1.16
C SER A 8 37.49 45.64 0.14
N THR A 9 36.44 45.49 -0.64
CA THR A 9 36.31 44.44 -1.67
C THR A 9 37.46 44.52 -2.68
N ASN A 10 38.04 43.35 -2.99
CA ASN A 10 39.13 43.09 -3.95
C ASN A 10 40.57 43.33 -3.46
N GLN A 11 40.98 42.67 -2.38
CA GLN A 11 42.37 42.23 -2.25
C GLN A 11 42.43 40.72 -2.43
N ALA A 12 43.24 40.27 -3.40
CA ALA A 12 43.53 38.86 -3.61
C ALA A 12 43.92 38.21 -2.28
N LEU A 13 43.31 37.06 -1.98
CA LEU A 13 43.57 36.29 -0.76
C LEU A 13 44.99 35.69 -0.82
N THR A 14 46.00 36.52 -0.62
CA THR A 14 47.34 36.05 -0.28
C THR A 14 47.25 35.51 1.14
N ASN A 15 47.31 34.18 1.20
CA ASN A 15 47.24 33.30 2.35
C ASN A 15 47.70 33.95 3.67
N LYS A 16 46.79 34.58 4.41
CA LYS A 16 47.06 35.14 5.75
C LYS A 16 46.60 34.15 6.80
N THR A 17 47.55 33.72 7.62
CA THR A 17 47.31 32.92 8.83
C THR A 17 46.56 33.75 9.86
N TYR A 18 45.40 33.26 10.30
CA TYR A 18 44.67 33.81 11.44
C TYR A 18 44.59 32.75 12.54
N ASN A 19 45.02 33.10 13.76
CA ASN A 19 45.01 32.23 14.94
C ASN A 19 45.66 30.84 14.73
N GLY A 20 46.78 30.79 14.01
CA GLY A 20 47.55 29.56 13.80
C GLY A 20 47.02 28.62 12.72
N PHE A 21 45.96 28.98 12.00
CA PHE A 21 45.46 28.20 10.86
C PHE A 21 45.84 28.87 9.55
N THR A 22 46.59 28.17 8.69
CA THR A 22 46.88 28.58 7.31
C THR A 22 45.72 28.17 6.41
N LEU A 23 45.23 29.07 5.56
CA LEU A 23 44.27 28.75 4.51
C LEU A 23 45.04 28.09 3.35
N ALA A 24 45.58 26.89 3.58
CA ALA A 24 46.23 26.12 2.53
C ALA A 24 45.25 25.91 1.37
N ALA A 25 45.72 26.20 0.15
CA ALA A 25 44.96 26.07 -1.07
C ALA A 25 44.12 24.79 -1.03
N ALA A 26 42.81 24.96 -0.97
CA ALA A 26 41.86 23.86 -0.98
C ALA A 26 42.04 23.10 -2.30
N CYS A 27 42.82 22.01 -2.30
CA CYS A 27 42.59 20.99 -3.31
C CYS A 27 41.14 20.52 -3.09
N ALA A 28 40.39 20.46 -4.19
CA ALA A 28 38.93 20.52 -4.24
C ALA A 28 38.16 19.34 -3.61
N LYS A 29 38.69 18.68 -2.57
CA LYS A 29 38.07 17.52 -1.91
C LYS A 29 38.02 17.60 -0.38
N GLY A 30 38.61 18.60 0.28
CA GLY A 30 38.76 18.61 1.75
C GLY A 30 38.00 19.69 2.54
N VAL A 31 37.49 20.75 1.91
CA VAL A 31 36.99 21.94 2.63
C VAL A 31 35.47 21.92 2.87
N SER A 32 34.77 20.86 2.46
CA SER A 32 33.31 20.76 2.63
C SER A 32 32.84 20.53 4.08
N ASN A 33 33.75 20.36 5.05
CA ASN A 33 33.37 19.87 6.40
C ASN A 33 33.69 20.83 7.57
N ILE A 34 34.09 22.08 7.30
CA ILE A 34 34.25 23.14 8.33
C ILE A 34 33.52 24.40 7.85
N VAL A 35 32.29 24.22 7.38
CA VAL A 35 31.28 25.28 7.47
C VAL A 35 30.43 24.88 8.65
N ALA A 36 30.22 25.77 9.60
CA ALA A 36 29.34 25.55 10.74
C ALA A 36 28.02 24.95 10.23
N VAL A 37 27.87 23.64 10.40
CA VAL A 37 26.60 22.97 10.17
C VAL A 37 25.74 23.41 11.34
N SER A 38 25.15 24.59 11.22
CA SER A 38 23.86 24.80 11.87
C SER A 38 22.97 23.68 11.36
N ASP A 39 22.22 23.04 12.24
CA ASP A 39 21.33 21.92 11.89
C ASP A 39 20.41 22.26 10.69
N ALA A 40 20.20 23.55 10.40
CA ALA A 40 19.53 24.08 9.23
C ALA A 40 20.14 23.67 7.86
N ASN A 41 21.44 23.38 7.77
CA ASN A 41 22.11 23.09 6.50
C ASN A 41 22.33 21.59 6.22
N LEU A 42 21.99 20.70 7.15
CA LEU A 42 21.82 19.27 6.89
C LEU A 42 20.40 18.96 6.38
N ILE A 43 19.47 19.88 6.63
CA ILE A 43 18.05 19.78 6.25
C ILE A 43 17.82 20.23 4.79
N THR A 44 18.76 20.94 4.18
CA THR A 44 18.56 21.56 2.86
C THR A 44 19.31 20.85 1.73
N SER A 45 18.50 20.20 0.89
CA SER A 45 18.74 19.89 -0.53
C SER A 45 19.55 18.63 -0.90
N GLY A 46 18.93 17.74 -1.69
CA GLY A 46 19.57 16.56 -2.27
C GLY A 46 19.41 15.27 -1.47
N ALA A 47 20.15 15.13 -0.37
CA ALA A 47 20.22 13.86 0.38
C ALA A 47 18.87 13.46 1.00
N VAL A 48 18.18 14.40 1.65
CA VAL A 48 16.85 14.18 2.24
C VAL A 48 15.82 13.84 1.15
N ALA A 49 15.85 14.52 0.00
CA ALA A 49 14.93 14.25 -1.10
C ALA A 49 15.15 12.86 -1.72
N SER A 50 16.41 12.41 -1.84
CA SER A 50 16.75 11.08 -2.34
C SER A 50 16.31 9.96 -1.39
N GLU A 51 16.38 10.21 -0.07
CA GLU A 51 15.89 9.25 0.92
C GLU A 51 14.36 9.22 0.96
N LEU A 52 13.68 10.38 0.92
CA LEU A 52 12.22 10.46 0.85
C LEU A 52 11.65 9.82 -0.42
N ALA A 53 12.37 9.88 -1.53
CA ALA A 53 11.96 9.26 -2.80
C ALA A 53 11.85 7.73 -2.74
N LYS A 54 12.42 7.07 -1.72
CA LYS A 54 12.29 5.62 -1.52
C LYS A 54 10.94 5.22 -0.92
N TYR A 55 10.22 6.16 -0.34
CA TYR A 55 8.93 5.94 0.30
C TYR A 55 7.79 6.35 -0.63
N ALA A 56 6.68 5.62 -0.58
CA ALA A 56 5.48 6.00 -1.32
C ALA A 56 4.92 7.31 -0.77
N LYS A 57 4.55 8.23 -1.68
CA LYS A 57 3.86 9.46 -1.31
C LYS A 57 2.40 9.16 -1.01
N THR A 58 1.74 10.04 -0.26
CA THR A 58 0.28 9.97 -0.07
C THR A 58 -0.47 9.96 -1.40
N SER A 59 0.03 10.67 -2.43
CA SER A 59 -0.52 10.63 -3.79
C SER A 59 -0.51 9.23 -4.39
N ASP A 60 0.56 8.47 -4.15
CA ASP A 60 0.81 7.18 -4.77
C ASP A 60 -0.11 6.10 -4.19
N ILE A 61 -0.63 6.30 -2.98
CA ILE A 61 -1.52 5.36 -2.28
C ILE A 61 -2.95 5.88 -2.11
N SER A 62 -3.23 7.12 -2.50
CA SER A 62 -4.54 7.76 -2.30
C SER A 62 -5.69 7.08 -3.06
N THR A 63 -5.35 6.32 -4.10
CA THR A 63 -6.28 5.54 -4.93
C THR A 63 -6.40 4.08 -4.46
N VAL A 64 -5.66 3.66 -3.45
CA VAL A 64 -5.66 2.27 -2.98
C VAL A 64 -6.80 2.09 -1.96
N TYR A 65 -7.84 1.36 -2.36
CA TYR A 65 -8.93 0.88 -1.50
C TYR A 65 -9.60 1.98 -0.63
N ARG A 66 -10.49 2.74 -1.26
CA ARG A 66 -11.28 3.81 -0.64
C ARG A 66 -12.64 3.28 -0.24
N ALA A 67 -12.78 2.81 0.99
CA ALA A 67 -14.07 2.32 1.49
C ALA A 67 -15.15 3.42 1.50
N LYS A 68 -16.29 3.16 0.86
CA LYS A 68 -17.41 4.10 0.72
C LYS A 68 -18.68 3.68 1.45
N GLY A 69 -18.75 2.43 1.91
CA GLY A 69 -19.89 1.88 2.65
C GLY A 69 -20.59 0.77 1.88
N SER A 70 -21.92 0.70 2.01
CA SER A 70 -22.73 -0.36 1.42
C SER A 70 -23.88 0.20 0.60
N VAL A 71 -24.26 -0.52 -0.45
CA VAL A 71 -25.45 -0.28 -1.26
C VAL A 71 -26.37 -1.52 -1.21
N GLU A 72 -27.67 -1.35 -1.47
CA GLU A 72 -28.60 -2.47 -1.45
C GLU A 72 -28.39 -3.39 -2.67
N THR A 73 -28.28 -2.83 -3.87
CA THR A 73 -28.10 -3.58 -5.12
C THR A 73 -26.93 -3.04 -5.96
N TYR A 74 -26.44 -3.83 -6.92
CA TYR A 74 -25.37 -3.40 -7.84
C TYR A 74 -25.79 -2.16 -8.67
N ALA A 75 -27.08 -2.04 -9.00
CA ALA A 75 -27.62 -0.89 -9.72
C ALA A 75 -27.58 0.43 -8.91
N ASP A 76 -27.44 0.35 -7.59
CA ASP A 76 -27.35 1.51 -6.70
C ASP A 76 -25.92 2.08 -6.60
N LEU A 77 -24.94 1.45 -7.25
CA LEU A 77 -23.57 1.94 -7.29
C LEU A 77 -23.49 3.32 -7.97
N PRO A 78 -22.60 4.22 -7.52
CA PRO A 78 -22.44 5.54 -8.13
C PRO A 78 -22.12 5.46 -9.63
N ARG A 79 -22.69 6.39 -10.39
CA ARG A 79 -22.42 6.55 -11.84
C ARG A 79 -21.11 7.29 -12.15
N ASN A 80 -20.58 8.05 -11.20
CA ASN A 80 -19.31 8.79 -11.32
C ASN A 80 -18.35 8.45 -10.16
N PRO A 81 -17.90 7.19 -10.05
CA PRO A 81 -16.93 6.79 -9.04
C PRO A 81 -15.51 7.28 -9.39
N THR A 82 -14.60 7.17 -8.43
CA THR A 82 -13.16 7.41 -8.65
C THR A 82 -12.39 6.11 -8.41
N VAL A 83 -11.28 5.92 -9.15
CA VAL A 83 -10.44 4.71 -9.03
C VAL A 83 -10.13 4.43 -7.56
N GLY A 84 -10.41 3.19 -7.16
CA GLY A 84 -10.24 2.72 -5.80
C GLY A 84 -11.46 2.85 -4.90
N ASP A 85 -12.56 3.49 -5.32
CA ASP A 85 -13.80 3.47 -4.53
C ASP A 85 -14.29 2.04 -4.34
N VAL A 86 -14.58 1.65 -3.09
CA VAL A 86 -15.04 0.30 -2.72
C VAL A 86 -16.39 0.36 -2.03
N TYR A 87 -17.34 -0.43 -2.51
CA TYR A 87 -18.66 -0.61 -1.90
C TYR A 87 -18.94 -2.08 -1.63
N ASN A 88 -19.62 -2.35 -0.52
CA ASN A 88 -20.27 -3.64 -0.28
C ASN A 88 -21.66 -3.65 -0.94
N VAL A 89 -21.96 -4.63 -1.77
CA VAL A 89 -23.29 -4.83 -2.35
C VAL A 89 -24.05 -5.89 -1.52
N LYS A 90 -25.22 -5.53 -0.98
CA LYS A 90 -25.94 -6.45 -0.07
C LYS A 90 -26.69 -7.55 -0.80
N ALA A 91 -27.30 -7.25 -1.95
CA ALA A 91 -27.99 -8.22 -2.78
C ALA A 91 -27.04 -8.93 -3.75
N ALA A 92 -27.33 -10.19 -4.09
CA ALA A 92 -26.62 -10.89 -5.14
C ALA A 92 -27.02 -10.38 -6.54
N ASP A 93 -26.07 -10.39 -7.47
CA ASP A 93 -26.23 -10.07 -8.88
C ASP A 93 -25.39 -11.04 -9.73
N ALA A 94 -26.04 -12.08 -10.24
CA ALA A 94 -25.39 -13.13 -11.05
C ALA A 94 -24.85 -12.59 -12.38
N THR A 95 -25.42 -11.53 -12.93
CA THR A 95 -25.00 -10.91 -14.19
C THR A 95 -23.62 -10.27 -14.09
N HIS A 96 -23.30 -9.75 -12.90
CA HIS A 96 -22.01 -9.11 -12.61
C HIS A 96 -21.10 -9.98 -11.73
N ASN A 97 -21.45 -11.26 -11.54
CA ASN A 97 -20.74 -12.20 -10.66
C ASN A 97 -20.58 -11.71 -9.22
N VAL A 98 -21.59 -11.02 -8.67
CA VAL A 98 -21.60 -10.48 -7.30
C VAL A 98 -22.51 -11.35 -6.42
N ASN A 99 -21.98 -11.89 -5.34
CA ASN A 99 -22.77 -12.56 -4.31
C ASN A 99 -23.28 -11.55 -3.27
N ALA A 100 -24.28 -11.94 -2.48
CA ALA A 100 -24.79 -11.11 -1.40
C ALA A 100 -23.70 -10.84 -0.36
N GLY A 101 -23.35 -9.56 -0.17
CA GLY A 101 -22.29 -9.12 0.74
C GLY A 101 -20.91 -9.01 0.11
N ASP A 102 -20.78 -9.18 -1.20
CA ASP A 102 -19.50 -9.00 -1.89
C ASP A 102 -19.09 -7.52 -1.96
N ASN A 103 -17.79 -7.29 -1.93
CA ASN A 103 -17.21 -5.97 -2.15
C ASN A 103 -16.84 -5.79 -3.62
N VAL A 104 -17.19 -4.64 -4.18
CA VAL A 104 -16.79 -4.25 -5.53
C VAL A 104 -15.93 -3.00 -5.48
N VAL A 105 -14.91 -2.93 -6.33
CA VAL A 105 -14.00 -1.78 -6.47
C VAL A 105 -14.14 -1.14 -7.84
N TRP A 106 -14.08 0.19 -7.91
CA TRP A 106 -13.94 0.86 -9.19
C TRP A 106 -12.50 0.76 -9.69
N SER A 107 -12.28 -0.05 -10.73
CA SER A 107 -10.97 -0.31 -11.35
C SER A 107 -10.53 0.82 -12.29
N SER A 108 -9.26 0.81 -12.69
CA SER A 108 -8.75 1.62 -13.79
C SER A 108 -9.38 1.29 -15.14
N ASP A 109 -10.02 0.12 -15.27
CA ASP A 109 -10.69 -0.34 -16.49
C ASP A 109 -12.12 0.22 -16.65
N GLU A 110 -12.48 1.24 -15.85
CA GLU A 110 -13.79 1.91 -15.87
C GLU A 110 -14.99 0.95 -15.66
N VAL A 111 -14.76 -0.09 -14.86
CA VAL A 111 -15.78 -1.06 -14.46
C VAL A 111 -15.67 -1.36 -12.96
N TRP A 112 -16.81 -1.72 -12.36
CA TRP A 112 -16.82 -2.28 -11.01
C TRP A 112 -16.34 -3.73 -11.06
N ASP A 113 -15.20 -3.98 -10.43
CA ASP A 113 -14.60 -5.29 -10.30
C ASP A 113 -15.01 -5.94 -8.97
N ASN A 114 -15.37 -7.22 -8.98
CA ASN A 114 -15.72 -7.93 -7.76
C ASN A 114 -14.46 -8.44 -7.06
N LEU A 115 -14.24 -8.00 -5.82
CA LEU A 115 -13.10 -8.40 -5.00
C LEU A 115 -13.30 -9.74 -4.30
N SER A 116 -14.50 -10.31 -4.39
CA SER A 116 -14.77 -11.66 -3.92
C SER A 116 -14.08 -12.65 -4.85
N GLY A 117 -13.20 -13.47 -4.29
CA GLY A 117 -12.59 -14.58 -5.03
C GLY A 117 -13.65 -15.61 -5.39
N ILE A 118 -13.49 -16.24 -6.56
CA ILE A 118 -14.25 -17.43 -6.91
C ILE A 118 -13.74 -18.60 -6.05
N VAL A 119 -14.50 -18.98 -5.02
CA VAL A 119 -14.36 -20.32 -4.43
C VAL A 119 -15.14 -21.27 -5.31
N ASP A 120 -14.43 -22.03 -6.15
CA ASP A 120 -15.04 -23.12 -6.90
C ASP A 120 -15.47 -24.23 -5.94
N THR A 121 -16.76 -24.30 -5.68
CA THR A 121 -17.39 -25.33 -4.82
C THR A 121 -17.94 -26.50 -5.63
N SER A 122 -17.74 -26.54 -6.95
CA SER A 122 -18.28 -27.61 -7.80
C SER A 122 -17.72 -29.00 -7.46
N SER A 123 -16.55 -29.05 -6.82
CA SER A 123 -15.92 -30.28 -6.33
C SER A 123 -16.36 -30.68 -4.92
N PHE A 124 -17.13 -29.84 -4.21
CA PHE A 124 -17.60 -30.16 -2.87
C PHE A 124 -18.86 -31.03 -2.93
N ALA A 125 -18.91 -32.02 -2.04
CA ALA A 125 -20.09 -32.86 -1.91
C ALA A 125 -21.31 -32.01 -1.49
N THR A 126 -22.38 -32.13 -2.25
CA THR A 126 -23.67 -31.53 -1.94
C THR A 126 -24.27 -32.17 -0.69
N LYS A 127 -25.24 -31.46 -0.06
CA LYS A 127 -25.96 -31.99 1.11
C LYS A 127 -26.61 -33.34 0.82
N ASP A 128 -27.08 -33.57 -0.41
CA ASP A 128 -27.76 -34.79 -0.79
C ASP A 128 -26.77 -35.92 -1.10
N GLU A 129 -25.61 -35.64 -1.70
CA GLU A 129 -24.53 -36.63 -1.87
C GLU A 129 -24.01 -37.13 -0.54
N VAL A 130 -23.82 -36.23 0.44
CA VAL A 130 -23.40 -36.63 1.80
C VAL A 130 -24.48 -37.48 2.49
N LYS A 131 -25.76 -37.11 2.38
CA LYS A 131 -26.86 -37.92 2.92
C LYS A 131 -26.91 -39.32 2.32
N ASN A 132 -26.72 -39.44 1.01
CA ASN A 132 -26.71 -40.72 0.33
C ASN A 132 -25.51 -41.58 0.75
N ALA A 133 -24.32 -40.97 0.88
CA ALA A 133 -23.11 -41.68 1.31
C ALA A 133 -23.18 -42.18 2.77
N VAL A 134 -23.89 -41.45 3.65
CA VAL A 134 -24.01 -41.76 5.09
C VAL A 134 -25.28 -42.59 5.40
N SER A 135 -26.05 -42.98 4.38
CA SER A 135 -27.21 -43.86 4.55
C SER A 135 -26.76 -45.26 5.02
N ILE A 136 -26.64 -45.44 6.34
CA ILE A 136 -26.33 -46.70 6.99
C ILE A 136 -27.61 -47.54 7.03
N THR A 137 -27.61 -48.65 6.30
CA THR A 137 -28.62 -49.70 6.48
C THR A 137 -28.35 -50.40 7.81
N ILE A 138 -29.17 -50.09 8.82
CA ILE A 138 -29.18 -50.86 10.06
C ILE A 138 -29.89 -52.19 9.76
N VAL A 139 -29.11 -53.24 9.50
CA VAL A 139 -29.63 -54.61 9.37
C VAL A 139 -29.99 -55.16 10.75
N SER A 140 -31.13 -55.85 10.83
CA SER A 140 -31.55 -56.49 12.07
C SER A 140 -30.68 -57.73 12.36
N GLU A 141 -30.57 -58.13 13.64
CA GLU A 141 -29.82 -59.34 14.00
C GLU A 141 -30.39 -60.61 13.33
N ALA A 142 -31.70 -60.61 13.04
CA ALA A 142 -32.36 -61.70 12.32
C ALA A 142 -31.86 -61.82 10.88
N ASP A 143 -31.71 -60.68 10.18
CA ASP A 143 -31.22 -60.66 8.80
C ASP A 143 -29.75 -61.11 8.71
N ILE A 144 -28.93 -60.74 9.70
CA ILE A 144 -27.54 -61.19 9.80
C ILE A 144 -27.48 -62.71 9.98
N ARG A 145 -28.32 -63.27 10.87
CA ARG A 145 -28.34 -64.73 11.13
C ARG A 145 -28.77 -65.54 9.91
N ALA A 146 -29.68 -65.01 9.09
CA ALA A 146 -30.16 -65.68 7.89
C ALA A 146 -29.11 -65.77 6.75
N MET A 147 -28.05 -64.95 6.76
CA MET A 147 -27.01 -64.96 5.73
C MET A 147 -25.93 -66.04 5.93
N PHE A 148 -25.88 -66.68 7.10
CA PHE A 148 -24.86 -67.70 7.45
C PHE A 148 -25.44 -69.10 7.71
N ALA A 149 -26.74 -69.30 7.45
CA ALA A 149 -27.43 -70.59 7.54
C ALA A 149 -27.50 -71.27 6.16
#